data_AF-A0A8S0Q429-F1
#
_entry.id   AF-A0A8S0Q429-F1
#
_cell.length_a   1.000
_cell.length_b   1.000
_cell.length_c   1.000
_cell.angle_alpha   90.00
_cell.angle_beta   90.00
_cell.angle_gamma   90.00
#
_symmetry.space_group_name_H-M   'P 1'
#
loop_
_entity.id
_entity.type
_entity.pdbx_description
1 polymer ?
#
loop_
_entity_poly.entity_id
_entity_poly.type
_entity_poly.pdbx_seq_one_letter_code
_entity_poly.pdbx_strand_id
1 'polypeptide(L)'
;MAASEDGRWRPPPDRVDEVRAVALHILDLARPAARTVGYAIGLHGSLERDVDLIAVPWTEDAADELAVVSAIQQAITDNLGQCYRSHPSQVDEKPHGRRAWILYFQGAVETENGAYPFVDLSVLPRR
;
A
#
# COMPACT_ATOMS: atom_id res chain seq x y z
N MET A 1 -21.30 12.95 13.33
CA MET A 1 -19.96 13.13 12.73
C MET A 1 -19.75 14.60 12.44
N ALA A 2 -18.76 15.24 13.05
CA ALA A 2 -18.48 16.66 12.82
C ALA A 2 -17.55 16.81 11.61
N ALA A 3 -18.02 17.46 10.55
CA ALA A 3 -17.15 17.93 9.46
C ALA A 3 -16.25 19.04 9.98
N SER A 4 -14.98 19.10 9.58
CA SER A 4 -14.13 20.26 9.89
C SER A 4 -14.59 21.49 9.11
N GLU A 5 -14.22 22.68 9.60
CA GLU A 5 -14.66 24.00 9.10
C GLU A 5 -14.35 24.24 7.61
N ASP A 6 -13.45 23.43 7.02
CA ASP A 6 -13.07 23.46 5.61
C ASP A 6 -13.85 22.47 4.71
N GLY A 7 -14.83 21.75 5.28
CA GLY A 7 -15.62 20.74 4.57
C GLY A 7 -14.85 19.46 4.23
N ARG A 8 -13.58 19.33 4.67
CA ARG A 8 -12.83 18.08 4.53
C ARG A 8 -13.26 17.15 5.64
N TRP A 9 -13.57 15.90 5.31
CA TRP A 9 -13.74 14.90 6.35
C TRP A 9 -12.37 14.53 6.90
N ARG A 10 -12.23 14.59 8.22
CA ARG A 10 -11.05 14.07 8.92
C ARG A 10 -11.45 12.85 9.73
N PRO A 11 -10.66 11.76 9.68
CA PRO A 11 -10.86 10.67 10.60
C PRO A 11 -10.62 11.14 12.05
N PRO A 12 -11.33 10.56 13.04
CA PRO A 12 -10.97 10.67 14.45
C PRO A 12 -9.49 10.31 14.70
N PRO A 13 -8.81 10.90 15.70
CA PRO A 13 -7.38 10.67 15.95
C PRO A 13 -7.00 9.20 16.20
N ASP A 14 -7.82 8.47 16.97
CA ASP A 14 -7.69 7.05 17.24
C ASP A 14 -7.67 6.20 15.96
N ARG A 15 -8.47 6.58 14.97
CA ARG A 15 -8.48 5.92 13.65
C ARG A 15 -7.17 6.13 12.89
N VAL A 16 -6.55 7.30 12.99
CA VAL A 16 -5.25 7.55 12.35
C VAL A 16 -4.18 6.67 12.98
N ASP A 17 -4.22 6.48 14.29
CA ASP A 17 -3.26 5.62 14.99
C ASP A 17 -3.45 4.14 14.65
N GLU A 18 -4.69 3.67 14.46
CA GLU A 18 -4.99 2.33 13.94
C GLU A 18 -4.44 2.12 12.53
N VAL A 19 -4.72 3.05 11.60
CA VAL A 19 -4.21 2.96 10.21
C VAL A 19 -2.68 2.95 10.21
N ARG A 20 -2.03 3.77 11.05
CA ARG A 20 -0.57 3.76 11.19
C ARG A 20 -0.04 2.44 11.74
N ALA A 21 -0.70 1.86 12.75
CA ALA A 21 -0.29 0.57 13.29
C ALA A 21 -0.37 -0.53 12.22
N VAL A 22 -1.46 -0.56 11.44
CA VAL A 22 -1.60 -1.47 10.29
C VAL A 22 -0.54 -1.19 9.23
N ALA A 23 -0.28 0.08 8.92
CA ALA A 23 0.73 0.49 7.93
C ALA A 23 2.14 0.02 8.31
N LEU A 24 2.52 0.16 9.58
CA LEU A 24 3.80 -0.34 10.10
C LEU A 24 3.90 -1.85 10.00
N HIS A 25 2.83 -2.57 10.36
CA HIS A 25 2.82 -4.03 10.26
C HIS A 25 2.94 -4.50 8.80
N ILE A 26 2.18 -3.92 7.89
CA ILE A 26 2.27 -4.23 6.45
C ILE A 26 3.67 -3.91 5.91
N LEU A 27 4.26 -2.78 6.31
CA LEU A 27 5.60 -2.41 5.91
C LEU A 27 6.65 -3.44 6.39
N ASP A 28 6.52 -3.96 7.60
CA ASP A 28 7.42 -4.99 8.13
C ASP A 28 7.33 -6.31 7.35
N LEU A 29 6.15 -6.66 6.83
CA LEU A 29 5.97 -7.79 5.92
C LEU A 29 6.52 -7.49 4.51
N ALA A 30 6.27 -6.28 4.00
CA ALA A 30 6.61 -5.90 2.64
C ALA A 30 8.11 -5.66 2.43
N ARG A 31 8.84 -5.17 3.44
CA ARG A 31 10.29 -4.93 3.37
C ARG A 31 11.11 -6.15 2.95
N PRO A 32 11.04 -7.30 3.65
CA PRO A 32 11.80 -8.47 3.23
C PRO A 32 11.35 -8.96 1.84
N ALA A 33 10.06 -8.92 1.53
CA ALA A 33 9.52 -9.34 0.23
C ALA A 33 9.99 -8.45 -0.93
N ALA A 34 10.00 -7.13 -0.78
CA ALA A 34 10.53 -6.21 -1.78
C ALA A 34 12.04 -6.40 -1.98
N ARG A 35 12.77 -6.68 -0.89
CA ARG A 35 14.22 -6.90 -0.93
C ARG A 35 14.61 -8.14 -1.72
N THR A 36 13.82 -9.21 -1.71
CA THR A 36 14.15 -10.44 -2.48
C THR A 36 14.13 -10.21 -3.99
N VAL A 37 13.46 -9.15 -4.45
CA VAL A 37 13.35 -8.78 -5.87
C VAL A 37 14.07 -7.47 -6.21
N GLY A 38 14.94 -6.99 -5.31
CA GLY A 38 15.83 -5.86 -5.57
C GLY A 38 15.22 -4.47 -5.35
N TYR A 39 14.09 -4.38 -4.66
CA TYR A 39 13.44 -3.11 -4.33
C TYR A 39 13.66 -2.70 -2.87
N ALA A 40 13.80 -1.41 -2.64
CA ALA A 40 13.60 -0.79 -1.33
C ALA A 40 12.13 -0.32 -1.23
N ILE A 41 11.56 -0.38 -0.03
CA ILE A 41 10.18 0.05 0.22
C ILE A 41 10.06 0.88 1.50
N GLY A 42 9.18 1.88 1.48
CA GLY A 42 8.89 2.74 2.63
C GLY A 42 7.46 3.26 2.64
N LEU A 43 7.04 3.83 3.77
CA LEU A 43 5.78 4.56 3.90
C LEU A 43 5.89 5.94 3.26
N HIS A 44 4.79 6.42 2.68
CA HIS A 44 4.62 7.83 2.31
C HIS A 44 3.19 8.27 2.63
N GLY A 45 2.74 9.38 2.04
CA GLY A 45 1.35 9.83 2.15
C GLY A 45 0.99 10.34 3.54
N SER A 46 -0.31 10.57 3.77
CA SER A 46 -0.81 11.06 5.07
C SER A 46 -1.15 9.93 6.04
N LEU A 47 -1.36 8.70 5.53
CA LEU A 47 -1.81 7.53 6.31
C LEU A 47 -3.09 7.79 7.11
N GLU A 48 -3.95 8.70 6.63
CA GLU A 48 -5.22 9.03 7.29
C GLU A 48 -6.34 8.03 6.95
N ARG A 49 -6.23 7.34 5.83
CA ARG A 49 -7.27 6.43 5.30
C ARG A 49 -6.66 5.15 4.73
N ASP A 50 -5.61 5.31 3.95
CA ASP A 50 -5.02 4.26 3.12
C ASP A 50 -3.58 4.00 3.58
N VAL A 51 -3.09 2.78 3.34
CA VAL A 51 -1.68 2.43 3.62
C VAL A 51 -0.85 2.76 2.38
N ASP A 52 -0.24 3.94 2.38
CA ASP A 52 0.58 4.46 1.29
C ASP A 52 2.01 3.90 1.35
N LEU A 53 2.39 3.06 0.39
CA LEU A 53 3.74 2.50 0.23
C LEU A 53 4.38 2.88 -1.08
N ILE A 54 5.69 3.17 -1.05
CA ILE A 54 6.49 3.43 -2.24
C ILE A 54 7.61 2.40 -2.35
N ALA A 55 7.64 1.67 -3.47
CA ALA A 55 8.69 0.74 -3.83
C ALA A 55 9.58 1.33 -4.94
N VAL A 56 10.89 1.33 -4.72
CA VAL A 56 11.89 1.89 -5.63
C VAL A 56 12.96 0.84 -5.93
N PRO A 57 13.36 0.64 -7.21
CA PRO A 57 14.47 -0.24 -7.57
C PRO A 57 15.73 0.21 -6.82
N TRP A 58 16.35 -0.70 -6.08
CA TRP A 58 17.50 -0.40 -5.23
C TRP A 58 18.78 -1.09 -5.71
N THR A 59 18.63 -2.22 -6.40
CA THR A 59 19.73 -2.96 -7.00
C THR A 59 19.71 -2.80 -8.53
N GLU A 60 20.87 -2.93 -9.16
CA GLU A 60 20.98 -2.95 -10.64
C GLU A 60 20.12 -4.06 -11.26
N ASP A 61 20.06 -5.23 -10.62
CA ASP A 61 19.29 -6.40 -11.06
C ASP A 61 17.86 -6.43 -10.49
N ALA A 62 17.29 -5.28 -10.12
CA ALA A 62 15.92 -5.23 -9.62
C ALA A 62 14.96 -5.86 -10.64
N ALA A 63 14.00 -6.64 -10.17
CA ALA A 63 13.03 -7.31 -11.03
C ALA A 63 12.05 -6.31 -11.67
N ASP A 64 11.20 -6.82 -12.57
CA ASP A 64 10.11 -5.99 -13.08
C ASP A 64 9.12 -5.58 -11.96
N GLU A 65 8.34 -4.56 -12.27
CA GLU A 65 7.31 -4.01 -11.39
C GLU A 65 6.32 -5.08 -10.87
N LEU A 66 5.90 -6.01 -11.73
CA LEU A 66 4.92 -7.01 -11.36
C LEU A 66 5.49 -8.02 -10.35
N ALA A 67 6.79 -8.30 -10.43
CA ALA A 67 7.48 -9.16 -9.48
C ALA A 67 7.45 -8.58 -8.05
N VAL A 68 7.71 -7.28 -7.87
CA VAL A 68 7.61 -6.65 -6.54
C VAL A 68 6.18 -6.55 -6.03
N VAL A 69 5.22 -6.22 -6.89
CA VAL A 69 3.79 -6.25 -6.52
C VAL A 69 3.37 -7.64 -6.07
N SER A 70 3.77 -8.67 -6.81
CA SER A 70 3.44 -10.07 -6.50
C SER A 70 4.13 -10.56 -5.22
N ALA A 71 5.39 -10.19 -5.00
CA ALA A 71 6.12 -10.54 -3.78
C ALA A 71 5.46 -9.94 -2.53
N ILE A 72 5.06 -8.66 -2.59
CA ILE A 72 4.39 -7.97 -1.48
C ILE A 72 2.99 -8.57 -1.26
N GLN A 73 2.21 -8.78 -2.33
CA GLN A 73 0.88 -9.42 -2.21
C GLN A 73 0.98 -10.80 -1.58
N GLN A 74 1.97 -11.61 -1.96
CA GLN A 74 2.16 -12.95 -1.38
C GLN A 74 2.53 -12.85 0.10
N ALA A 75 3.43 -11.94 0.47
CA ALA A 75 3.79 -11.73 1.88
C ALA A 75 2.59 -11.30 2.74
N ILE A 76 1.72 -10.44 2.22
CA ILE A 76 0.46 -10.10 2.88
C ILE A 76 -0.45 -11.33 2.96
N THR A 77 -0.60 -12.09 1.87
CA THR A 77 -1.42 -13.31 1.82
C THR A 77 -1.02 -14.33 2.88
N ASP A 78 0.28 -14.59 3.00
CA ASP A 78 0.84 -15.61 3.88
C ASP A 78 0.65 -15.29 5.37
N ASN A 79 0.55 -14.00 5.72
CA ASN A 79 0.53 -13.55 7.12
C ASN A 79 -0.82 -13.01 7.57
N LEU A 80 -1.60 -12.40 6.67
CA LEU A 80 -2.84 -11.68 6.97
C LEU A 80 -4.08 -12.28 6.29
N GLY A 81 -3.92 -13.35 5.50
CA GLY A 81 -5.00 -13.96 4.73
C GLY A 81 -5.13 -13.36 3.33
N GLN A 82 -6.11 -13.86 2.55
CA GLN A 82 -6.20 -13.63 1.11
C GLN A 82 -6.03 -12.15 0.72
N CYS A 83 -4.98 -11.84 -0.05
CA CYS A 83 -4.73 -10.54 -0.62
C CYS A 83 -4.90 -10.59 -2.14
N TYR A 84 -5.60 -9.61 -2.67
CA TYR A 84 -5.82 -9.39 -4.09
C TYR A 84 -5.15 -8.08 -4.52
N ARG A 85 -5.01 -7.89 -5.83
CA ARG A 85 -4.43 -6.68 -6.43
C ARG A 85 -5.30 -6.18 -7.57
N SER A 86 -5.23 -4.88 -7.87
CA SER A 86 -5.84 -4.30 -9.07
C SER A 86 -5.34 -4.98 -10.34
N HIS A 87 -6.18 -5.02 -11.37
CA HIS A 87 -5.78 -5.57 -12.67
C HIS A 87 -4.72 -4.67 -13.32
N PRO A 88 -3.72 -5.19 -14.08
CA PRO A 88 -2.70 -4.36 -14.72
C PRO A 88 -3.23 -3.23 -15.62
N SER A 89 -4.45 -3.38 -16.15
CA SER A 89 -5.13 -2.34 -16.96
C SER A 89 -5.79 -1.23 -16.14
N GLN A 90 -5.79 -1.35 -14.81
CA GLN A 90 -6.36 -0.40 -13.85
C GLN A 90 -5.26 0.27 -13.02
N VAL A 91 -4.00 0.13 -13.44
CA VAL A 91 -2.84 0.72 -12.76
C VAL A 91 -2.72 2.17 -13.21
N ASP A 92 -2.76 3.09 -12.25
CA ASP A 92 -2.65 4.51 -12.52
C ASP A 92 -1.19 4.93 -12.72
N GLU A 93 -0.94 5.76 -13.73
CA GLU A 93 0.34 6.44 -13.88
C GLU A 93 0.43 7.65 -12.93
N LYS A 94 1.57 7.77 -12.25
CA LYS A 94 1.88 8.87 -11.33
C LYS A 94 3.15 9.59 -11.82
N PRO A 95 3.43 10.82 -11.32
CA PRO A 95 4.63 11.56 -11.70
C PRO A 95 5.92 10.73 -11.56
N HIS A 96 6.89 11.03 -12.42
CA HIS A 96 8.18 10.33 -12.50
C HIS A 96 8.11 8.86 -12.95
N GLY A 97 7.01 8.47 -13.62
CA GLY A 97 6.85 7.13 -14.17
C GLY A 97 6.49 6.07 -13.13
N ARG A 98 6.13 6.48 -11.90
CA ARG A 98 5.62 5.55 -10.90
C ARG A 98 4.25 5.04 -11.32
N ARG A 99 3.94 3.82 -10.91
CA ARG A 99 2.68 3.13 -11.21
C ARG A 99 2.03 2.70 -9.92
N ALA A 100 0.76 3.07 -9.73
CA ALA A 100 0.05 2.85 -8.49
C ALA A 100 -0.85 1.62 -8.59
N TRP A 101 -0.61 0.67 -7.70
CA TRP A 101 -1.37 -0.56 -7.54
C TRP A 101 -2.20 -0.49 -6.27
N ILE A 102 -3.37 -1.12 -6.30
CA ILE A 102 -4.20 -1.26 -5.11
C ILE A 102 -4.10 -2.71 -4.65
N LEU A 103 -3.71 -2.94 -3.40
CA LEU A 103 -3.79 -4.25 -2.75
C LEU A 103 -4.90 -4.23 -1.70
N TYR A 104 -5.78 -5.23 -1.73
CA TYR A 104 -6.91 -5.38 -0.81
C TYR A 104 -6.91 -6.79 -0.24
N PHE A 105 -7.06 -6.94 1.08
CA PHE A 105 -6.99 -8.24 1.75
C PHE A 105 -8.21 -8.50 2.65
N GLN A 106 -8.53 -9.78 2.81
CA GLN A 106 -9.67 -10.23 3.58
C GLN A 106 -9.44 -9.93 5.06
N GLY A 107 -10.27 -9.06 5.64
CA GLY A 107 -10.05 -8.49 6.98
C GLY A 107 -10.07 -6.96 6.98
N ALA A 108 -10.12 -6.30 5.82
CA ALA A 108 -10.51 -4.90 5.75
C ALA A 108 -11.89 -4.75 6.38
N VAL A 109 -11.94 -4.15 7.57
CA VAL A 109 -13.18 -4.01 8.35
C VAL A 109 -14.16 -3.21 7.49
N GLU A 110 -15.29 -3.82 7.12
CA GLU A 110 -16.41 -3.09 6.56
C GLU A 110 -16.95 -2.19 7.67
N THR A 111 -16.65 -0.91 7.58
CA THR A 111 -17.29 0.11 8.41
C THR A 111 -18.47 0.70 7.67
N GLU A 112 -19.37 1.36 8.39
CA GLU A 112 -20.43 2.20 7.81
C GLU A 112 -19.89 3.27 6.80
N ASN A 113 -18.58 3.55 6.81
CA ASN A 113 -17.89 4.53 5.98
C ASN A 113 -16.95 3.91 4.93
N GLY A 114 -17.03 2.60 4.67
CA GLY A 114 -16.22 1.87 3.68
C GLY A 114 -15.29 0.80 4.26
N ALA A 115 -14.67 0.01 3.38
CA ALA A 115 -13.70 -1.03 3.71
C ALA A 115 -12.30 -0.41 3.93
N TYR A 116 -11.69 -0.66 5.10
CA TYR A 116 -10.38 -0.09 5.47
C TYR A 116 -9.41 -1.12 6.07
N PRO A 117 -8.08 -0.95 5.90
CA PRO A 117 -7.40 -0.14 4.88
C PRO A 117 -6.95 -0.99 3.67
N PHE A 118 -6.99 -0.42 2.47
CA PHE A 118 -6.25 -0.96 1.32
C PHE A 118 -4.86 -0.36 1.25
N VAL A 119 -3.94 -1.05 0.57
CA VAL A 119 -2.59 -0.57 0.32
C VAL A 119 -2.55 0.15 -1.02
N ASP A 120 -2.22 1.43 -1.03
CA ASP A 120 -1.80 2.15 -2.24
C ASP A 120 -0.29 1.93 -2.41
N LEU A 121 0.07 1.06 -3.34
CA LEU A 121 1.44 0.69 -3.63
C LEU A 121 1.93 1.41 -4.89
N SER A 122 2.68 2.49 -4.69
CA SER A 122 3.39 3.20 -5.74
C SER A 122 4.72 2.51 -6.07
N VAL A 123 4.83 1.93 -7.26
CA VAL A 123 6.06 1.28 -7.72
C VAL A 123 6.75 2.13 -8.78
N LEU A 124 8.02 2.45 -8.59
CA LEU A 124 8.85 2.98 -9.67
C LEU A 124 9.38 1.79 -10.51
N PRO A 125 9.08 1.67 -11.81
CA PRO A 125 9.62 0.59 -12.61
C PRO A 125 11.15 0.67 -12.72
N ARG A 126 11.82 -0.48 -12.82
CA ARG A 126 13.25 -0.52 -13.18
C ARG A 126 13.49 0.14 -14.54
N ARG A 127 14.65 0.78 -14.70
CA ARG A 127 15.08 1.39 -15.96
C ARG A 127 15.79 0.40 -16.87
#